data_AF-A0A176YIR5-F1
#
_entry.id   AF-A0A176YIR5-F1
#
_cell.length_a   1.000
_cell.length_b   1.000
_cell.length_c   1.000
_cell.angle_alpha   90.00
_cell.angle_beta   90.00
_cell.angle_gamma   90.00
#
_symmetry.space_group_name_H-M   'P 1'
#
loop_
_entity.id
_entity.type
_entity.pdbx_description
1 polymer ?
#
loop_
_entity_poly.entity_id
_entity_poly.type
_entity_poly.pdbx_seq_one_letter_code
_entity_poly.pdbx_strand_id
1 'polypeptide(L)'
;MDVLSSAAEVLIATVVLIVVHFPLEATRSLLSFGSVPAARYSHRQQARAIASEVARTRERLGRFIDEGRLLLARLRDPAKDAEASRSHAQAWAAQVEEFLSNDLGGAYVDRFHVRSNVSDGEIIGIPPERLPDWRNLRDCLFNLEMFSAEI
;
A
#
# COMPACT_ATOMS: atom_id res chain seq x y z
N MET A 1 -60.39 -5.31 -22.20
CA MET A 1 -58.92 -5.44 -22.25
C MET A 1 -58.59 -6.88 -22.58
N ASP A 2 -57.42 -7.06 -23.19
CA ASP A 2 -56.85 -8.29 -23.74
C ASP A 2 -57.40 -8.72 -25.11
N VAL A 3 -56.76 -8.30 -26.21
CA VAL A 3 -55.41 -8.66 -26.74
C VAL A 3 -55.49 -9.97 -27.51
N LEU A 4 -54.89 -9.94 -28.71
CA LEU A 4 -54.58 -11.05 -29.63
C LEU A 4 -55.56 -11.25 -30.79
N SER A 5 -55.60 -10.22 -31.64
CA SER A 5 -55.92 -10.39 -33.06
C SER A 5 -54.66 -10.80 -33.83
N SER A 6 -54.87 -11.77 -34.72
CA SER A 6 -54.11 -11.99 -35.96
C SER A 6 -52.71 -12.62 -35.80
N ALA A 7 -52.30 -13.62 -36.58
CA ALA A 7 -52.92 -14.24 -37.74
C ALA A 7 -52.18 -15.56 -38.04
N ALA A 8 -52.99 -16.49 -38.55
CA ALA A 8 -52.68 -17.36 -39.67
C ALA A 8 -51.45 -18.28 -39.57
N GLU A 9 -51.81 -19.50 -39.20
CA GLU A 9 -51.20 -20.78 -39.51
C GLU A 9 -50.71 -20.95 -40.97
N VAL A 10 -49.54 -21.57 -41.07
CA VAL A 10 -49.20 -22.76 -41.88
C VAL A 10 -49.33 -22.66 -43.41
N LEU A 11 -48.17 -22.76 -44.08
CA LEU A 11 -48.06 -23.53 -45.32
C LEU A 11 -46.69 -24.22 -45.42
N ILE A 12 -46.78 -25.47 -45.86
CA ILE A 12 -45.81 -26.56 -45.87
C ILE A 12 -44.83 -26.42 -47.05
N ALA A 13 -43.54 -26.73 -46.85
CA ALA A 13 -42.70 -27.26 -47.94
C ALA A 13 -41.46 -28.00 -47.41
N THR A 14 -41.50 -29.31 -47.58
CA THR A 14 -40.52 -30.36 -47.32
C THR A 14 -39.24 -30.20 -48.14
N VAL A 15 -38.03 -30.34 -47.56
CA VAL A 15 -36.87 -30.90 -48.29
C VAL A 15 -35.95 -31.70 -47.33
N VAL A 16 -36.13 -33.02 -47.41
CA VAL A 16 -35.11 -34.08 -47.50
C VAL A 16 -33.89 -34.02 -46.57
N LEU A 17 -33.95 -34.92 -45.59
CA LEU A 17 -32.85 -35.50 -44.83
C LEU A 17 -31.80 -36.11 -45.78
N ILE A 18 -30.56 -35.59 -45.77
CA ILE A 18 -29.39 -36.38 -46.18
C ILE A 18 -28.46 -36.47 -44.97
N VAL A 19 -28.56 -37.60 -44.29
CA VAL A 19 -27.56 -38.09 -43.35
C VAL A 19 -26.33 -38.46 -44.18
N VAL A 20 -25.30 -37.62 -44.17
CA VAL A 20 -23.93 -38.04 -44.51
C VAL A 20 -23.14 -38.16 -43.22
N HIS A 21 -22.58 -39.35 -43.06
CA HIS A 21 -21.95 -39.88 -41.86
C HIS A 21 -20.45 -39.52 -41.82
N PHE A 22 -20.07 -38.65 -40.86
CA PHE A 22 -18.73 -38.47 -40.22
C PHE A 22 -17.51 -38.05 -41.10
N PRO A 23 -16.38 -37.52 -40.54
CA PRO A 23 -16.02 -37.39 -39.12
C PRO A 23 -15.41 -36.04 -38.64
N LEU A 24 -15.39 -35.90 -37.31
CA LEU A 24 -14.35 -35.32 -36.44
C LEU A 24 -13.84 -33.87 -36.69
N GLU A 25 -14.10 -33.04 -35.67
CA GLU A 25 -13.14 -32.07 -35.12
C GLU A 25 -12.48 -31.07 -36.08
N ALA A 26 -13.22 -30.07 -36.58
CA ALA A 26 -12.56 -28.98 -37.31
C ALA A 26 -13.23 -27.60 -37.29
N THR A 27 -14.10 -27.28 -36.32
CA THR A 27 -14.66 -25.91 -36.20
C THR A 27 -14.75 -25.44 -34.76
N ARG A 28 -13.70 -25.73 -33.96
CA ARG A 28 -13.43 -25.04 -32.69
C ARG A 28 -12.28 -24.03 -32.79
N SER A 29 -12.00 -23.55 -34.00
CA SER A 29 -10.81 -22.76 -34.28
C SER A 29 -11.15 -21.43 -34.96
N LEU A 30 -11.82 -20.52 -34.24
CA LEU A 30 -11.95 -19.11 -34.67
C LEU A 30 -11.93 -18.07 -33.54
N LEU A 31 -11.59 -18.42 -32.28
CA LEU A 31 -11.58 -17.45 -31.17
C LEU A 31 -10.45 -17.67 -30.13
N SER A 32 -9.21 -17.95 -30.55
CA SER A 32 -8.10 -18.04 -29.58
C SER A 32 -6.77 -17.45 -30.04
N PHE A 33 -6.78 -16.51 -30.99
CA PHE A 33 -5.57 -15.76 -31.34
C PHE A 33 -5.90 -14.29 -31.45
N GLY A 34 -5.58 -13.50 -30.40
CA GLY A 34 -5.52 -12.05 -30.56
C GLY A 34 -5.57 -11.13 -29.33
N SER A 35 -6.05 -11.54 -28.16
CA SER A 35 -6.25 -10.58 -27.04
C SER A 35 -5.20 -10.60 -25.93
N VAL A 36 -4.20 -11.49 -25.99
CA VAL A 36 -3.20 -11.65 -24.93
C VAL A 36 -2.15 -10.51 -24.80
N PRO A 37 -1.79 -9.70 -25.82
CA PRO A 37 -0.73 -8.70 -25.67
C PRO A 37 -1.12 -7.50 -24.79
N ALA A 38 -2.35 -6.99 -24.94
CA ALA A 38 -2.79 -5.77 -24.28
C ALA A 38 -2.91 -5.93 -22.77
N ALA A 39 -3.49 -7.04 -22.31
CA ALA A 39 -3.60 -7.36 -20.88
C ALA A 39 -2.21 -7.53 -20.22
N ARG A 40 -1.24 -8.14 -20.91
CA ARG A 40 0.13 -8.26 -20.39
C ARG A 40 0.83 -6.91 -20.28
N TYR A 41 0.58 -6.00 -21.22
CA TYR A 41 1.16 -4.66 -21.20
C TYR A 41 0.57 -3.81 -20.06
N SER A 42 -0.76 -3.82 -19.89
CA SER A 42 -1.42 -3.08 -18.80
C SER A 42 -1.00 -3.60 -17.42
N HIS A 43 -0.89 -4.92 -17.24
CA HIS A 43 -0.38 -5.50 -15.98
C HIS A 43 1.07 -5.12 -15.71
N ARG A 44 1.94 -5.12 -16.73
CA ARG A 44 3.34 -4.66 -16.55
C ARG A 44 3.42 -3.19 -16.20
N GLN A 45 2.57 -2.36 -16.77
CA GLN A 45 2.52 -0.93 -16.47
C GLN A 45 2.00 -0.68 -15.05
N GLN A 46 0.96 -1.39 -14.62
CA GLN A 46 0.46 -1.35 -13.25
C GLN A 46 1.52 -1.81 -12.24
N ALA A 47 2.19 -2.94 -12.51
CA ALA A 47 3.25 -3.45 -11.65
C ALA A 47 4.42 -2.45 -11.52
N ARG A 48 4.81 -1.78 -12.61
CA ARG A 48 5.82 -0.71 -12.58
C ARG A 48 5.38 0.50 -11.77
N ALA A 49 4.12 0.91 -11.91
CA ALA A 49 3.56 2.03 -11.15
C ALA A 49 3.56 1.71 -9.64
N ILE A 50 3.08 0.52 -9.26
CA ILE A 50 3.08 0.05 -7.87
C ILE A 50 4.51 -0.01 -7.32
N ALA A 51 5.44 -0.61 -8.07
CA ALA A 51 6.84 -0.70 -7.65
C ALA A 51 7.48 0.69 -7.47
N SER A 52 7.16 1.64 -8.35
CA SER A 52 7.67 3.01 -8.23
C SER A 52 7.10 3.73 -7.02
N GLU A 53 5.83 3.47 -6.67
CA GLU A 53 5.19 4.08 -5.50
C GLU A 53 5.79 3.50 -4.22
N VAL A 54 5.90 2.18 -4.13
CA VAL A 54 6.57 1.49 -3.01
C VAL A 54 8.00 2.01 -2.81
N ALA A 55 8.76 2.20 -3.90
CA ALA A 55 10.11 2.76 -3.81
C ALA A 55 10.13 4.18 -3.23
N ARG A 56 9.20 5.05 -3.63
CA ARG A 56 9.07 6.42 -3.08
C ARG A 56 8.66 6.42 -1.61
N THR A 57 7.73 5.54 -1.23
CA THR A 57 7.31 5.38 0.16
C THR A 57 8.49 4.94 1.03
N ARG A 58 9.28 3.95 0.57
CA ARG A 58 10.50 3.50 1.26
C ARG A 58 11.55 4.60 1.38
N GLU A 59 11.76 5.38 0.33
CA GLU A 59 12.71 6.50 0.35
C GLU A 59 12.27 7.60 1.34
N ARG A 60 10.98 7.94 1.37
CA ARG A 60 10.42 8.88 2.35
C ARG A 60 10.57 8.37 3.78
N LEU A 61 10.24 7.11 4.03
CA LEU A 61 10.45 6.46 5.32
C LEU A 61 11.91 6.53 5.77
N GLY A 62 12.84 6.19 4.87
CA GLY A 62 14.28 6.28 5.15
C GLY A 62 14.70 7.67 5.61
N ARG A 63 14.21 8.73 4.94
CA ARG A 63 14.50 10.11 5.34
C ARG A 63 13.96 10.44 6.74
N PHE A 64 12.72 10.07 7.05
CA PHE A 64 12.15 10.30 8.38
C PHE A 64 12.90 9.53 9.47
N ILE A 65 13.36 8.31 9.19
CA ILE A 65 14.18 7.52 10.11
C ILE A 65 15.50 8.24 10.41
N ASP A 66 16.20 8.70 9.38
CA ASP A 66 17.47 9.41 9.55
C ASP A 66 17.30 10.74 10.31
N GLU A 67 16.23 11.50 10.01
CA GLU A 67 15.87 12.70 10.77
C GLU A 67 15.56 12.39 12.24
N GLY A 68 14.78 11.33 12.51
CA GLY A 68 14.46 10.89 13.87
C GLY A 68 15.70 10.51 14.67
N ARG A 69 16.66 9.81 14.05
CA ARG A 69 17.97 9.49 14.67
C ARG A 69 18.76 10.74 15.06
N LEU A 70 18.77 11.75 14.19
CA LEU A 70 19.44 13.03 14.47
C LEU A 70 18.76 13.76 15.65
N LEU A 71 17.44 13.73 15.71
CA LEU A 71 16.68 14.34 16.81
C LEU A 71 16.88 13.60 18.14
N LEU A 72 16.99 12.26 18.13
CA LEU A 72 17.36 11.50 19.33
C LEU A 72 18.75 11.86 19.85
N ALA A 73 19.72 12.02 18.95
CA ALA A 73 21.06 12.45 19.32
C ALA A 73 21.05 13.86 19.92
N ARG A 74 20.25 14.78 19.37
CA ARG A 74 20.07 16.14 19.92
C ARG A 74 19.44 16.13 21.32
N LEU A 75 18.42 15.31 21.55
CA LEU A 75 17.77 15.19 22.86
C LEU A 75 18.73 14.60 23.91
N ARG A 76 19.65 13.71 23.51
CA ARG A 76 20.67 13.16 24.39
C ARG A 76 21.79 14.16 24.72
N ASP A 77 22.09 15.10 23.82
CA ASP A 77 23.19 16.05 23.99
C ASP A 77 22.82 17.19 24.96
N PRO A 78 23.45 17.27 26.15
CA PRO A 78 23.15 18.31 27.14
C PRO A 78 23.51 19.72 26.67
N ALA A 79 24.39 19.87 25.67
CA ALA A 79 24.77 21.16 25.12
C ALA A 79 23.70 21.77 24.18
N LYS A 80 22.70 20.99 23.76
CA LYS A 80 21.60 21.49 22.93
C LYS A 80 20.53 22.16 23.77
N ASP A 81 19.82 23.11 23.17
CA ASP A 81 18.66 23.72 23.79
C ASP A 81 17.53 22.69 23.95
N ALA A 82 16.99 22.57 25.17
CA ALA A 82 16.00 21.56 25.49
C ALA A 82 14.65 21.84 24.81
N GLU A 83 14.21 23.09 24.81
CA GLU A 83 12.91 23.50 24.29
C GLU A 83 12.86 23.36 22.77
N ALA A 84 13.89 23.84 22.08
CA ALA A 84 14.02 23.68 20.64
C ALA A 84 14.12 22.19 20.26
N SER A 85 14.83 21.37 21.04
CA SER A 85 14.91 19.93 20.76
C SER A 85 13.56 19.23 20.89
N ARG A 86 12.78 19.57 21.93
CA ARG A 86 11.40 19.08 22.10
C ARG A 86 10.50 19.52 20.95
N SER A 87 10.52 20.81 20.61
CA SER A 87 9.71 21.36 19.52
C SER A 87 10.01 20.68 18.19
N HIS A 88 11.28 20.45 17.86
CA HIS A 88 11.64 19.71 16.64
C HIS A 88 11.18 18.25 16.67
N ALA A 89 11.28 17.57 17.82
CA ALA A 89 10.81 16.18 17.95
C ALA A 89 9.29 16.06 17.75
N GLN A 90 8.51 17.00 18.31
CA GLN A 90 7.07 17.06 18.14
C GLN A 90 6.68 17.39 16.69
N ALA A 91 7.37 18.34 16.07
CA ALA A 91 7.14 18.71 14.68
C ALA A 91 7.48 17.56 13.71
N TRP A 92 8.53 16.79 13.99
CA TRP A 92 8.86 15.58 13.25
C TRP A 92 7.78 14.52 13.40
N ALA A 93 7.31 14.25 14.63
CA ALA A 93 6.27 13.25 14.86
C ALA A 93 4.99 13.59 14.10
N ALA A 94 4.56 14.86 14.12
CA ALA A 94 3.40 15.32 13.37
C ALA A 94 3.55 15.15 11.85
N GLN A 95 4.75 15.42 11.30
CA GLN A 95 5.03 15.20 9.87
C GLN A 95 4.99 13.71 9.49
N VAL A 96 5.52 12.85 10.37
CA VAL A 96 5.47 11.40 10.16
C VAL A 96 4.02 10.92 10.23
N GLU A 97 3.22 11.36 11.20
CA GLU A 97 1.80 11.01 11.28
C GLU A 97 1.03 11.43 10.02
N GLU A 98 1.27 12.64 9.51
CA GLU A 98 0.65 13.11 8.27
C GLU A 98 1.03 12.21 7.09
N PHE A 99 2.31 11.86 6.95
CA PHE A 99 2.77 10.93 5.94
C PHE A 99 2.15 9.53 6.09
N LEU A 100 2.16 8.96 7.30
CA LEU A 100 1.59 7.64 7.56
C LEU A 100 0.10 7.61 7.24
N SER A 101 -0.64 8.65 7.64
CA SER A 101 -2.07 8.78 7.35
C SER A 101 -2.35 8.84 5.85
N ASN A 102 -1.59 9.64 5.11
CA ASN A 102 -1.81 9.89 3.69
C ASN A 102 -1.34 8.74 2.79
N ASP A 103 -0.19 8.14 3.08
CA ASP A 103 0.47 7.17 2.20
C ASP A 103 0.21 5.70 2.63
N LEU A 104 -0.01 5.43 3.92
CA LEU A 104 -0.12 4.06 4.47
C LEU A 104 -1.46 3.77 5.18
N GLY A 105 -2.17 4.81 5.61
CA GLY A 105 -3.47 4.74 6.29
C GLY A 105 -3.40 4.78 7.82
N GLY A 106 -4.55 5.04 8.44
CA GLY A 106 -4.66 5.31 9.89
C GLY A 106 -4.16 4.20 10.81
N ALA A 107 -4.19 2.92 10.39
CA ALA A 107 -3.65 1.82 11.18
C ALA A 107 -2.15 1.96 11.47
N TYR A 108 -1.38 2.59 10.57
CA TYR A 108 0.04 2.87 10.81
C TYR A 108 0.24 4.02 11.79
N VAL A 109 -0.66 5.01 11.80
CA VAL A 109 -0.66 6.10 12.79
C VAL A 109 -0.92 5.54 14.19
N ASP A 110 -1.90 4.65 14.34
CA ASP A 110 -2.21 4.02 15.63
C ASP A 110 -1.02 3.21 16.17
N ARG A 111 -0.32 2.50 15.28
CA ARG A 111 0.88 1.70 15.61
C ARG A 111 2.11 2.56 15.90
N PHE A 112 2.20 3.76 15.33
CA PHE A 112 3.35 4.64 15.46
C PHE A 112 3.63 5.07 16.90
N HIS A 113 2.58 5.23 17.71
CA HIS A 113 2.67 5.64 19.12
C HIS A 113 2.71 4.47 20.11
N VAL A 114 2.78 3.22 19.63
CA VAL A 114 2.85 2.06 20.52
C VAL A 114 4.16 2.08 21.26
N ARG A 115 4.09 2.10 22.60
CA ARG A 115 5.27 2.06 23.45
C ARG A 115 6.02 0.76 23.27
N SER A 116 7.34 0.87 23.17
CA SER A 116 8.22 -0.29 23.13
C SER A 116 9.04 -0.36 24.43
N ASN A 117 9.54 -1.54 24.77
CA ASN A 117 10.28 -1.69 26.02
C ASN A 117 11.65 -1.02 25.91
N VAL A 118 12.02 -0.18 26.89
CA VAL A 118 13.30 0.52 26.92
C VAL A 118 14.16 -0.07 28.01
N SER A 119 15.36 -0.54 27.66
CA SER A 119 16.32 -1.00 28.66
C SER A 119 16.95 0.18 29.40
N ASP A 120 17.28 0.00 30.67
CA ASP A 120 17.93 1.05 31.46
C ASP A 120 19.28 1.48 30.86
N GLY A 121 19.97 0.59 30.15
CA GLY A 121 21.22 0.87 29.45
C GLY A 121 21.10 1.89 28.32
N GLU A 122 19.96 1.91 27.61
CA GLU A 122 19.70 2.89 26.55
C GLU A 122 19.44 4.30 27.10
N ILE A 123 18.98 4.38 28.35
CA ILE A 123 18.60 5.63 29.01
C ILE A 123 19.81 6.37 29.58
N ILE A 124 20.95 5.69 29.73
CA ILE A 124 22.15 6.24 30.36
C ILE A 124 22.63 7.50 29.63
N GLY A 125 22.83 8.58 30.38
CA GLY A 125 23.37 9.85 29.88
C GLY A 125 22.35 10.77 29.21
N ILE A 126 21.06 10.44 29.26
CA ILE A 126 20.00 11.36 28.84
C ILE A 126 19.65 12.30 29.99
N PRO A 127 19.59 13.63 29.78
CA PRO A 127 19.12 14.56 30.79
C PRO A 127 17.69 14.21 31.28
N PRO A 128 17.44 14.15 32.61
CA PRO A 128 16.15 13.71 33.15
C PRO A 128 14.94 14.50 32.60
N GLU A 129 15.10 15.80 32.38
CA GLU A 129 14.06 16.68 31.86
C GLU A 129 13.69 16.41 30.39
N ARG A 130 14.56 15.70 29.65
CA ARG A 130 14.37 15.33 28.24
C ARG A 130 14.00 13.86 28.06
N LEU A 131 14.10 13.07 29.13
CA LEU A 131 13.87 11.64 29.09
C LEU A 131 12.47 11.25 28.55
N PRO A 132 11.37 11.95 28.91
CA PRO A 132 10.05 11.65 28.36
C PRO A 132 10.01 11.86 26.83
N ASP A 133 10.53 12.99 26.36
CA ASP A 133 10.55 13.35 24.94
C ASP A 133 11.43 12.37 24.15
N TRP A 134 12.60 12.01 24.71
CA TRP A 134 13.51 11.06 24.11
C TRP A 134 12.89 9.66 24.01
N ARG A 135 12.23 9.18 25.07
CA ARG A 135 11.56 7.86 25.06
C ARG A 135 10.46 7.82 24.02
N ASN A 136 9.63 8.86 23.95
CA ASN A 136 8.56 8.95 22.96
C ASN A 136 9.12 8.92 21.54
N LEU A 137 10.11 9.77 21.24
CA LEU A 137 10.75 9.80 19.93
C LEU A 137 11.40 8.46 19.56
N ARG A 138 12.01 7.79 20.53
CA ARG A 138 12.67 6.49 20.34
C ARG A 138 11.66 5.39 20.03
N ASP A 139 10.54 5.36 20.72
CA ASP A 139 9.45 4.41 20.45
C ASP A 139 8.87 4.64 19.05
N CYS A 140 8.58 5.89 18.71
CA CYS A 140 8.14 6.28 17.36
C CYS A 140 9.13 5.85 16.28
N LEU A 141 10.43 6.09 16.49
CA LEU A 141 11.48 5.69 15.55
C LEU A 141 11.56 4.17 15.41
N PHE A 142 11.50 3.42 16.51
CA PHE A 142 11.51 1.96 16.49
C PHE A 142 10.33 1.41 15.66
N ASN A 143 9.13 1.96 15.85
CA ASN A 143 7.95 1.58 15.07
C ASN A 143 8.11 1.92 13.59
N LEU A 144 8.70 3.08 13.28
CA LEU A 144 8.96 3.49 11.90
C LEU A 144 9.98 2.57 11.19
N GLU A 145 11.01 2.13 11.91
CA GLU A 145 11.97 1.13 11.42
C GLU A 145 11.29 -0.22 11.16
N MET A 146 10.35 -0.64 12.01
CA MET A 146 9.53 -1.83 11.73
C MET A 146 8.68 -1.66 10.47
N PHE A 147 8.02 -0.52 10.28
CA PHE A 147 7.23 -0.26 9.06
C PHE A 147 8.08 -0.32 7.80
N SER A 148 9.32 0.19 7.86
CA SER A 148 10.26 0.10 6.75
C SER A 148 10.63 -1.34 6.38
N ALA A 149 10.52 -2.29 7.30
CA ALA A 149 10.77 -3.72 7.03
C ALA A 149 9.53 -4.45 6.49
N GLU A 150 8.32 -3.91 6.74
CA GLU A 150 7.04 -4.48 6.28
C GLU A 150 6.72 -4.14 4.82
N ILE A 151 7.19 -2.98 4.35
CA ILE A 151 6.92 -2.43 3.01
C ILE A 151 7.97 -2.89 2.02
#